data_AF-A0A4R3JG15-F1
#
_entry.id   AF-A0A4R3JG15-F1
#
_cell.length_a   1.000
_cell.length_b   1.000
_cell.length_c   1.000
_cell.angle_alpha   90.00
_cell.angle_beta   90.00
_cell.angle_gamma   90.00
#
_symmetry.space_group_name_H-M   'P 1'
#
loop_
_entity.id
_entity.type
_entity.pdbx_description
1 polymer ?
#
loop_
_entity_poly.entity_id
_entity_poly.type
_entity_poly.pdbx_seq_one_letter_code
_entity_poly.pdbx_strand_id
1 'polypeptide(L)'
;MAHRGDLINDLNRPASPRPRRGGALIVAGRNILDRVLPPRCLGCGEVIAGDAALCASCWGKITFLGAPCCDACGQPFTYAVGDGALCASCLGRRPVYARARAVFSYDHASRGLVLALKHGDRSEGVAAYAHWLARAGRELLEDADLIVPVPLHWTRLLFRRYNQSALLARALAAVWCAAHPHQDPPVTYLPEVLVRTRRTPPQGKFDRTRRANNVRGAFVAPPARLRRIAAKRIVLIDDVLTTGATASACARVLLAAGAARVDVLTLARVLTPGI
;
A
#
# COMPACT_ATOMS: atom_id res chain seq x y z
N MET A 1 -44.95 45.91 -31.46
CA MET A 1 -45.03 44.75 -32.39
C MET A 1 -43.63 44.50 -32.92
N ALA A 2 -43.25 43.22 -32.99
CA ALA A 2 -41.89 42.71 -32.94
C ALA A 2 -41.01 43.06 -34.15
N HIS A 3 -39.78 43.51 -33.90
CA HIS A 3 -38.66 43.41 -34.84
C HIS A 3 -37.31 43.57 -34.11
N ARG A 4 -36.64 42.44 -33.83
CA ARG A 4 -35.17 42.26 -33.79
C ARG A 4 -34.87 40.81 -33.41
N GLY A 5 -34.81 39.95 -34.41
CA GLY A 5 -34.32 38.58 -34.28
C GLY A 5 -32.79 38.54 -34.37
N ASP A 6 -32.23 37.68 -33.52
CA ASP A 6 -31.07 36.84 -33.77
C ASP A 6 -29.72 37.51 -34.02
N LEU A 7 -29.16 38.08 -32.95
CA LEU A 7 -27.72 38.10 -32.74
C LEU A 7 -27.47 37.74 -31.26
N ILE A 8 -26.85 36.59 -31.04
CA ILE A 8 -26.06 36.12 -29.87
C ILE A 8 -26.29 34.60 -29.77
N ASN A 9 -25.56 33.82 -30.57
CA ASN A 9 -25.15 32.47 -30.14
C ASN A 9 -24.02 31.95 -31.03
N ASP A 10 -22.76 32.37 -30.79
CA ASP A 10 -21.62 31.72 -31.47
C ASP A 10 -20.29 31.81 -30.70
N LEU A 11 -20.32 31.77 -29.36
CA LEU A 11 -19.11 31.76 -28.53
C LEU A 11 -19.07 30.63 -27.48
N ASN A 12 -19.56 29.45 -27.83
CA ASN A 12 -19.28 28.27 -27.00
C ASN A 12 -19.29 26.95 -27.79
N ARG A 13 -18.22 26.69 -28.53
CA ARG A 13 -17.84 25.33 -28.96
C ARG A 13 -16.55 24.94 -28.26
N PRO A 14 -16.52 23.83 -27.49
CA PRO A 14 -15.27 23.35 -26.93
C PRO A 14 -14.32 22.94 -28.06
N ALA A 15 -13.09 23.46 -28.02
CA ALA A 15 -12.03 23.08 -28.94
C ALA A 15 -11.76 21.57 -28.82
N SER A 16 -11.88 20.84 -29.93
CA SER A 16 -11.52 19.42 -30.02
C SER A 16 -10.03 19.23 -29.68
N PRO A 17 -9.65 18.27 -28.81
CA PRO A 17 -8.25 18.02 -28.51
C PRO A 17 -7.54 17.44 -29.75
N ARG A 18 -6.49 18.12 -30.21
CA ARG A 18 -5.61 17.61 -31.27
C ARG A 18 -4.87 16.37 -30.77
N PRO A 19 -4.90 15.23 -31.50
CA PRO A 19 -4.21 14.02 -31.07
C PRO A 19 -2.69 14.21 -31.16
N ARG A 20 -1.99 14.00 -30.03
CA ARG A 20 -0.53 13.92 -29.97
C ARG A 20 -0.06 12.72 -30.80
N ARG A 21 0.75 12.98 -31.85
CA ARG A 21 1.25 12.01 -32.85
C ARG A 21 2.18 10.89 -32.32
N GLY A 22 2.27 10.66 -31.01
CA GLY A 22 3.09 9.60 -30.40
C GLY A 22 2.30 8.40 -29.84
N GLY A 23 0.97 8.44 -29.77
CA GLY A 23 0.16 7.42 -29.08
C GLY A 23 -0.18 6.17 -29.91
N ALA A 24 -0.20 6.26 -31.24
CA ALA A 24 -0.71 5.18 -32.10
C ALA A 24 0.16 3.91 -32.05
N LEU A 25 1.49 4.06 -31.99
CA LEU A 25 2.44 2.93 -31.90
C LEU A 25 2.37 2.22 -30.54
N ILE A 26 2.17 2.96 -29.44
CA ILE A 26 2.05 2.40 -28.08
C ILE A 26 0.71 1.67 -27.92
N VAL A 27 -0.38 2.23 -28.46
CA VAL A 27 -1.72 1.62 -28.42
C VAL A 27 -1.80 0.37 -29.31
N ALA A 28 -1.20 0.40 -30.50
CA ALA A 28 -1.15 -0.78 -31.38
C ALA A 28 -0.32 -1.93 -30.79
N GLY A 29 0.83 -1.63 -30.17
CA GLY A 29 1.65 -2.62 -29.48
C GLY A 29 0.94 -3.25 -28.27
N ARG A 30 0.21 -2.45 -27.48
CA ARG A 30 -0.57 -2.92 -26.33
C ARG A 30 -1.73 -3.83 -26.76
N ASN A 31 -2.45 -3.49 -27.82
CA ASN A 31 -3.50 -4.34 -28.38
C ASN A 31 -3.00 -5.69 -28.94
N ILE A 32 -1.77 -5.76 -29.43
CA ILE A 32 -1.16 -7.02 -29.89
C ILE A 32 -0.67 -7.83 -28.69
N LEU A 33 -0.03 -7.19 -27.70
CA LEU A 33 0.39 -7.81 -26.45
C LEU A 33 -0.80 -8.35 -25.66
N ASP A 34 -1.91 -7.62 -25.56
CA ASP A 34 -3.13 -8.06 -24.87
C ASP A 34 -3.82 -9.24 -25.59
N ARG A 35 -3.54 -9.46 -26.88
CA ARG A 35 -4.01 -10.65 -27.62
C ARG A 35 -3.10 -11.86 -27.42
N VAL A 36 -1.79 -11.64 -27.24
CA VAL A 36 -0.79 -12.70 -27.03
C VAL A 36 -0.68 -13.09 -25.55
N LEU A 37 -0.88 -12.13 -24.64
CA LEU A 37 -0.77 -12.27 -23.20
C LEU A 37 -1.87 -11.45 -22.51
N PRO A 38 -3.14 -11.88 -22.63
CA PRO A 38 -4.28 -11.13 -22.11
C PRO A 38 -4.19 -10.94 -20.59
N PRO A 39 -4.57 -9.76 -20.06
CA PRO A 39 -4.56 -9.52 -18.63
C PRO A 39 -5.48 -10.52 -17.93
N ARG A 40 -4.99 -11.06 -16.81
CA ARG A 40 -5.68 -12.10 -16.04
C ARG A 40 -6.03 -11.59 -14.66
N CYS A 41 -7.22 -11.97 -14.20
CA CYS A 41 -7.66 -11.74 -12.83
C CYS A 41 -6.62 -12.29 -11.83
N LEU A 42 -6.18 -11.44 -10.91
CA LEU A 42 -5.21 -11.83 -9.88
C LEU A 42 -5.77 -12.92 -8.94
N GLY A 43 -7.10 -13.03 -8.82
CA GLY A 43 -7.79 -14.00 -7.98
C GLY A 43 -8.00 -15.36 -8.64
N CYS A 44 -8.71 -15.41 -9.78
CA CYS A 44 -9.09 -16.66 -10.45
C CYS A 44 -8.27 -17.00 -11.71
N GLY A 45 -7.49 -16.06 -12.24
CA GLY A 45 -6.71 -16.26 -13.47
C GLY A 45 -7.50 -16.17 -14.77
N GLU A 46 -8.81 -15.91 -14.70
CA GLU A 46 -9.67 -15.63 -15.87
C GLU A 46 -9.18 -14.41 -16.64
N VAL A 47 -9.29 -14.46 -17.98
CA VAL A 47 -8.98 -13.31 -18.83
C VAL A 47 -9.99 -12.20 -18.58
N ILE A 48 -9.49 -11.00 -18.33
CA ILE A 48 -10.30 -9.81 -18.08
C ILE A 48 -10.00 -8.77 -19.14
N ALA A 49 -10.98 -7.90 -19.43
CA ALA A 49 -10.79 -6.81 -20.37
C ALA A 49 -10.18 -5.58 -19.68
N GLY A 50 -9.23 -4.94 -20.35
CA GLY A 50 -8.60 -3.70 -19.90
C GLY A 50 -7.66 -3.87 -18.70
N ASP A 51 -7.44 -2.76 -17.99
CA ASP A 51 -6.45 -2.65 -16.90
C ASP A 51 -7.00 -3.10 -15.52
N ALA A 52 -8.14 -3.79 -15.49
CA ALA A 52 -8.69 -4.31 -14.24
C ALA A 52 -7.74 -5.36 -13.63
N ALA A 53 -7.66 -5.40 -12.31
CA ALA A 53 -6.83 -6.38 -11.60
C ALA A 53 -7.60 -7.60 -11.10
N LEU A 54 -8.91 -7.48 -10.96
CA LEU A 54 -9.82 -8.55 -10.55
C LEU A 54 -11.05 -8.53 -11.46
N CYS A 55 -11.58 -9.71 -11.78
CA CYS A 55 -12.91 -9.82 -12.36
C CYS A 55 -13.98 -9.42 -11.31
N ALA A 56 -15.18 -9.08 -11.76
CA ALA A 56 -16.27 -8.63 -10.87
C ALA A 56 -16.58 -9.65 -9.75
N SER A 57 -16.56 -10.95 -10.06
CA SER A 57 -16.77 -12.01 -9.08
C SER A 57 -15.68 -12.07 -8.00
N CYS A 58 -14.41 -11.96 -8.38
CA CYS A 58 -13.32 -11.89 -7.41
C CYS A 58 -13.36 -10.60 -6.59
N TRP A 59 -13.63 -9.46 -7.24
CA TRP A 59 -13.76 -8.17 -6.56
C TRP A 59 -14.84 -8.21 -5.47
N GLY A 60 -16.03 -8.73 -5.78
CA GLY A 60 -17.13 -8.85 -4.82
C GLY A 60 -16.88 -9.79 -3.63
N LYS A 61 -15.86 -10.64 -3.70
CA LYS A 61 -15.46 -11.53 -2.59
C LYS A 61 -14.44 -10.89 -1.65
N ILE A 62 -13.77 -9.82 -2.06
CA ILE A 62 -12.75 -9.15 -1.24
C ILE A 62 -13.42 -8.13 -0.34
N THR A 63 -13.17 -8.23 0.97
CA THR A 63 -13.58 -7.18 1.92
C THR A 63 -12.53 -6.08 1.95
N PHE A 64 -12.74 -5.04 1.13
CA PHE A 64 -11.93 -3.83 1.18
C PHE A 64 -12.19 -3.05 2.47
N LEU A 65 -11.14 -2.45 3.02
CA LEU A 65 -11.20 -1.72 4.29
C LEU A 65 -11.18 -0.22 4.04
N GLY A 66 -11.87 0.51 4.91
CA GLY A 66 -11.98 1.96 4.90
C GLY A 66 -12.55 2.46 6.24
N ALA A 67 -12.91 3.74 6.29
CA ALA A 67 -13.63 4.30 7.42
C ALA A 67 -15.06 3.73 7.50
N PRO A 68 -15.66 3.62 8.71
CA PRO A 68 -15.08 3.95 10.02
C PRO A 68 -14.10 2.87 10.51
N CYS A 69 -12.97 3.29 11.08
CA CYS A 69 -11.97 2.36 11.60
C CYS A 69 -11.20 2.98 12.78
N CYS A 70 -10.52 2.11 13.55
CA CYS A 70 -9.65 2.50 14.65
C CYS A 70 -8.54 3.41 14.13
N ASP A 71 -8.44 4.61 14.72
CA ASP A 71 -7.49 5.63 14.33
C ASP A 71 -6.04 5.10 14.35
N ALA A 72 -5.70 4.30 15.39
CA ALA A 72 -4.36 3.75 15.56
C ALA A 72 -4.05 2.54 14.67
N CYS A 73 -4.88 1.48 14.64
CA CYS A 73 -4.52 0.21 13.99
C CYS A 73 -5.32 -0.13 12.72
N GLY A 74 -6.28 0.71 12.34
CA GLY A 74 -7.14 0.50 11.18
C GLY A 74 -8.13 -0.66 11.33
N GLN A 75 -8.46 -1.07 12.57
CA GLN A 75 -9.55 -2.03 12.83
C GLN A 75 -10.88 -1.45 12.38
N PRO A 76 -11.57 -2.03 11.38
CA PRO A 76 -12.86 -1.50 10.96
C PRO A 76 -13.84 -1.56 12.13
N PHE A 77 -14.71 -0.56 12.19
CA PHE A 77 -15.85 -0.54 13.09
C PHE A 77 -17.12 -0.89 12.31
N THR A 78 -18.07 -1.52 12.98
CA THR A 78 -19.39 -1.80 12.39
C THR A 78 -20.19 -0.52 12.17
N TYR A 79 -19.98 0.48 13.03
CA TYR A 79 -20.69 1.76 13.00
C TYR A 79 -19.69 2.91 13.08
N ALA A 80 -20.12 4.10 12.64
CA ALA A 80 -19.34 5.31 12.84
C ALA A 80 -19.18 5.56 14.34
N VAL A 81 -17.93 5.57 14.76
CA VAL A 81 -17.53 6.00 16.11
C VAL A 81 -16.77 7.31 15.86
N GLY A 82 -17.03 8.34 16.66
CA GLY A 82 -16.52 9.69 16.43
C GLY A 82 -15.00 9.78 16.22
N ASP A 83 -14.52 10.97 15.86
CA ASP A 83 -13.13 11.19 15.50
C ASP A 83 -12.14 10.71 16.57
N GLY A 84 -11.05 10.05 16.13
CA GLY A 84 -10.04 9.50 17.04
C GLY A 84 -10.43 8.20 17.75
N ALA A 85 -11.54 7.56 17.38
CA ALA A 85 -11.98 6.31 18.00
C ALA A 85 -10.92 5.19 17.95
N LEU A 86 -10.75 4.50 19.08
CA LEU A 86 -9.80 3.39 19.25
C LEU A 86 -10.55 2.08 19.51
N CYS A 87 -10.07 0.99 18.91
CA CYS A 87 -10.59 -0.35 19.23
C CYS A 87 -10.12 -0.81 20.62
N ALA A 88 -10.79 -1.81 21.20
CA ALA A 88 -10.47 -2.36 22.53
C ALA A 88 -8.98 -2.74 22.67
N SER A 89 -8.37 -3.37 21.66
CA SER A 89 -6.94 -3.71 21.74
C SER A 89 -6.04 -2.48 21.76
N CYS A 90 -6.42 -1.38 21.11
CA CYS A 90 -5.63 -0.16 21.07
C CYS A 90 -5.85 0.72 22.31
N LEU A 91 -7.04 0.67 22.91
CA LEU A 91 -7.30 1.25 24.23
C LEU A 91 -6.43 0.59 25.31
N GLY A 92 -6.38 -0.75 25.32
CA GLY A 92 -5.56 -1.48 26.29
C GLY A 92 -4.06 -1.36 26.03
N ARG A 93 -3.63 -1.33 24.77
CA ARG A 93 -2.22 -1.12 24.40
C ARG A 93 -2.09 -0.49 23.03
N ARG A 94 -1.79 0.81 23.01
CA ARG A 94 -1.54 1.54 21.77
C ARG A 94 -0.28 0.99 21.06
N PRO A 95 -0.29 0.87 19.72
CA PRO A 95 0.90 0.51 18.96
C PRO A 95 1.99 1.57 19.08
N VAL A 96 3.23 1.21 18.73
CA VAL A 96 4.35 2.16 18.68
C VAL A 96 4.25 3.11 17.48
N TYR A 97 3.75 2.60 16.35
CA TYR A 97 3.44 3.43 15.19
C TYR A 97 2.20 4.28 15.47
N ALA A 98 2.06 5.41 14.77
CA ALA A 98 0.99 6.37 14.99
C ALA A 98 -0.34 5.86 14.42
N ARG A 99 -0.38 5.58 13.10
CA ARG A 99 -1.55 5.03 12.41
C ARG A 99 -1.18 3.82 11.56
N ALA A 100 -2.15 2.94 11.34
CA ALA A 100 -2.05 1.88 10.36
C ALA A 100 -3.30 1.82 9.47
N ARG A 101 -3.08 1.59 8.18
CA ARG A 101 -4.13 1.32 7.19
C ARG A 101 -3.81 0.06 6.39
N ALA A 102 -4.85 -0.56 5.87
CA ALA A 102 -4.71 -1.73 5.00
C ALA A 102 -5.76 -1.68 3.88
N VAL A 103 -5.45 -2.30 2.74
CA VAL A 103 -6.37 -2.33 1.59
C VAL A 103 -7.57 -3.24 1.87
N PHE A 104 -7.34 -4.45 2.38
CA PHE A 104 -8.39 -5.44 2.59
C PHE A 104 -8.20 -6.28 3.87
N SER A 105 -9.25 -6.98 4.31
CA SER A 105 -9.14 -8.01 5.36
C SER A 105 -8.26 -9.15 4.85
N TYR A 106 -7.46 -9.76 5.73
CA TYR A 106 -6.75 -11.00 5.44
C TYR A 106 -7.62 -12.20 5.81
N ASP A 107 -8.33 -12.76 4.82
CA ASP A 107 -9.26 -13.87 4.96
C ASP A 107 -9.11 -14.89 3.82
N HIS A 108 -10.05 -15.82 3.69
CA HIS A 108 -9.98 -16.85 2.66
C HIS A 108 -9.96 -16.27 1.23
N ALA A 109 -10.73 -15.21 0.96
CA ALA A 109 -10.85 -14.62 -0.36
C ALA A 109 -9.61 -13.82 -0.76
N SER A 110 -9.01 -13.08 0.17
CA SER A 110 -7.84 -12.24 -0.10
C SER A 110 -6.49 -12.97 0.06
N ARG A 111 -6.45 -14.10 0.75
CA ARG A 111 -5.22 -14.87 0.99
C ARG A 111 -4.51 -15.26 -0.31
N GLY A 112 -5.26 -15.66 -1.34
CA GLY A 112 -4.69 -16.00 -2.65
C GLY A 112 -3.93 -14.84 -3.28
N LEU A 113 -4.45 -13.62 -3.18
CA LEU A 113 -3.83 -12.41 -3.73
C LEU A 113 -2.48 -12.11 -3.08
N VAL A 114 -2.43 -12.18 -1.74
CA VAL A 114 -1.19 -11.98 -0.97
C VAL A 114 -0.19 -13.08 -1.22
N LEU A 115 -0.64 -14.34 -1.35
CA LEU A 115 0.22 -15.48 -1.64
C LEU A 115 0.78 -15.42 -3.07
N ALA A 116 -0.02 -15.00 -4.06
CA ALA A 116 0.45 -14.83 -5.43
C ALA A 116 1.62 -13.83 -5.51
N LEU A 117 1.59 -12.76 -4.70
CA LEU A 117 2.71 -11.83 -4.55
C LEU A 117 3.97 -12.49 -3.96
N LYS A 118 3.85 -13.58 -3.19
CA LYS A 118 4.97 -14.32 -2.58
C LYS A 118 5.67 -15.29 -3.52
N HIS A 119 5.07 -15.62 -4.66
CA HIS A 119 5.58 -16.63 -5.60
C HIS A 119 6.26 -16.04 -6.84
N GLY A 120 6.34 -14.72 -6.99
CA GLY A 120 7.40 -14.05 -7.76
C GLY A 120 7.24 -14.00 -9.26
N ASP A 121 6.34 -14.82 -9.81
CA ASP A 121 6.13 -14.90 -11.26
C ASP A 121 5.02 -13.96 -11.75
N ARG A 122 4.46 -13.11 -10.88
CA ARG A 122 3.30 -12.23 -11.18
C ARG A 122 3.54 -10.78 -10.74
N SER A 123 4.62 -10.17 -11.23
CA SER A 123 4.90 -8.72 -11.08
C SER A 123 3.77 -7.85 -11.66
N GLU A 124 2.97 -8.40 -12.56
CA GLU A 124 1.72 -7.83 -13.11
C GLU A 124 0.78 -7.28 -12.04
N GLY A 125 0.68 -7.96 -10.89
CA GLY A 125 -0.19 -7.51 -9.79
C GLY A 125 0.33 -6.31 -9.00
N VAL A 126 1.63 -6.01 -9.07
CA VAL A 126 2.27 -4.98 -8.25
C VAL A 126 1.72 -3.59 -8.57
N ALA A 127 1.46 -3.29 -9.84
CA ALA A 127 0.88 -2.01 -10.24
C ALA A 127 -0.52 -1.82 -9.65
N ALA A 128 -1.37 -2.84 -9.74
CA ALA A 128 -2.70 -2.81 -9.14
C ALA A 128 -2.65 -2.63 -7.61
N TYR A 129 -1.79 -3.41 -6.94
CA TYR A 129 -1.57 -3.30 -5.51
C TYR A 129 -1.07 -1.91 -5.10
N ALA A 130 -0.20 -1.28 -5.88
CA ALA A 130 0.27 0.08 -5.62
C ALA A 130 -0.87 1.12 -5.68
N HIS A 131 -1.77 1.01 -6.66
CA HIS A 131 -2.94 1.89 -6.74
C HIS A 131 -3.89 1.69 -5.56
N TRP A 132 -4.12 0.44 -5.15
CA TRP A 132 -4.95 0.16 -3.98
C TRP A 132 -4.32 0.67 -2.68
N LEU A 133 -3.01 0.51 -2.52
CA LEU A 133 -2.26 1.08 -1.39
C LEU A 133 -2.34 2.60 -1.38
N ALA A 134 -2.15 3.26 -2.53
CA ALA A 134 -2.25 4.71 -2.65
C ALA A 134 -3.64 5.23 -2.23
N ARG A 135 -4.71 4.51 -2.61
CA ARG A 135 -6.08 4.85 -2.19
C ARG A 135 -6.30 4.62 -0.70
N ALA A 136 -5.94 3.46 -0.18
CA ALA A 136 -6.17 3.10 1.22
C ALA A 136 -5.31 3.90 2.21
N GLY A 137 -4.14 4.35 1.76
CA GLY A 137 -3.16 5.10 2.55
C GLY A 137 -3.09 6.58 2.23
N ARG A 138 -4.05 7.15 1.48
CA ARG A 138 -4.03 8.55 1.03
C ARG A 138 -3.64 9.52 2.16
N GLU A 139 -4.35 9.48 3.27
CA GLU A 139 -4.09 10.33 4.45
C GLU A 139 -2.74 10.10 5.13
N LEU A 140 -2.10 8.95 4.92
CA LEU A 140 -0.77 8.66 5.45
C LEU A 140 0.30 9.22 4.52
N LEU A 141 0.04 9.17 3.20
CA LEU A 141 0.97 9.53 2.14
C LEU A 141 1.02 11.03 1.86
N GLU A 142 -0.11 11.74 2.01
CA GLU A 142 -0.17 13.21 1.91
C GLU A 142 0.79 13.88 2.90
N ASP A 143 0.94 13.30 4.09
CA ASP A 143 1.86 13.78 5.12
C ASP A 143 3.20 13.03 5.17
N ALA A 144 3.53 12.20 4.18
CA ALA A 144 4.73 11.38 4.21
C ALA A 144 5.92 12.10 3.57
N ASP A 145 7.08 12.01 4.23
CA ASP A 145 8.35 12.40 3.61
C ASP A 145 9.05 11.17 3.01
N LEU A 146 8.91 10.00 3.65
CA LEU A 146 9.56 8.75 3.24
C LEU A 146 8.59 7.58 3.15
N ILE A 147 8.79 6.74 2.14
CA ILE A 147 8.21 5.39 2.06
C ILE A 147 9.33 4.37 2.28
N VAL A 148 9.18 3.55 3.32
CA VAL A 148 10.19 2.57 3.73
C VAL A 148 9.56 1.18 3.76
N PRO A 149 10.14 0.16 3.10
CA PRO A 149 9.64 -1.20 3.19
C PRO A 149 10.12 -1.89 4.46
N VAL A 150 9.29 -2.79 5.01
CA VAL A 150 9.76 -3.75 6.01
C VAL A 150 10.84 -4.65 5.40
N PRO A 151 12.05 -4.72 5.98
CA PRO A 151 13.13 -5.51 5.38
C PRO A 151 12.97 -7.00 5.66
N LEU A 152 13.29 -7.78 4.62
CA LEU A 152 13.44 -9.23 4.73
C LEU A 152 14.88 -9.57 5.11
N HIS A 153 15.08 -10.68 5.82
CA HIS A 153 16.43 -11.15 6.17
C HIS A 153 17.16 -11.62 4.89
N TRP A 154 18.46 -11.36 4.78
CA TRP A 154 19.25 -11.66 3.57
C TRP A 154 19.15 -13.12 3.11
N THR A 155 19.15 -14.10 4.02
CA THR A 155 18.95 -15.50 3.64
C THR A 155 17.60 -15.74 2.97
N ARG A 156 16.54 -15.08 3.45
CA ARG A 156 15.20 -15.20 2.83
C ARG A 156 15.14 -14.47 1.49
N LEU A 157 15.87 -13.37 1.32
CA LEU A 157 16.03 -12.71 0.02
C LEU A 157 16.69 -13.65 -0.99
N LEU A 158 17.73 -14.39 -0.58
CA LEU A 158 18.41 -15.35 -1.45
C LEU A 158 17.45 -16.48 -1.92
N PHE A 159 16.62 -17.01 -1.02
CA PHE A 159 15.65 -18.06 -1.38
C PHE A 159 14.43 -17.55 -2.17
N ARG A 160 13.91 -16.36 -1.84
CA ARG A 160 12.69 -15.80 -2.45
C ARG A 160 12.96 -14.81 -3.58
N ARG A 161 14.23 -14.54 -3.91
CA ARG A 161 14.73 -13.63 -4.95
C ARG A 161 14.38 -12.14 -4.80
N TYR A 162 13.35 -11.77 -4.03
CA TYR A 162 12.92 -10.39 -3.83
C TYR A 162 12.24 -10.17 -2.47
N ASN A 163 12.16 -8.89 -2.04
CA ASN A 163 11.38 -8.44 -0.89
C ASN A 163 10.04 -7.89 -1.38
N GLN A 164 8.94 -8.56 -1.05
CA GLN A 164 7.57 -8.18 -1.43
C GLN A 164 7.25 -6.74 -1.00
N SER A 165 7.56 -6.41 0.25
CA SER A 165 7.32 -5.10 0.82
C SER A 165 8.12 -4.02 0.10
N ALA A 166 9.32 -4.33 -0.38
CA ALA A 166 10.13 -3.41 -1.19
C ALA A 166 9.57 -3.21 -2.61
N LEU A 167 9.06 -4.26 -3.25
CA LEU A 167 8.39 -4.14 -4.56
C LEU A 167 7.15 -3.25 -4.46
N LEU A 168 6.32 -3.48 -3.44
CA LEU A 168 5.13 -2.67 -3.17
C LEU A 168 5.49 -1.23 -2.85
N ALA A 169 6.45 -1.01 -1.95
CA ALA A 169 6.89 0.33 -1.55
C ALA A 169 7.42 1.15 -2.74
N ARG A 170 8.24 0.54 -3.60
CA ARG A 170 8.78 1.21 -4.79
C ARG A 170 7.68 1.56 -5.78
N ALA A 171 6.77 0.63 -6.05
CA ALA A 171 5.66 0.87 -6.98
C ALA A 171 4.68 1.91 -6.43
N LEU A 172 4.40 1.87 -5.12
CA LEU A 172 3.56 2.86 -4.45
C LEU A 172 4.15 4.27 -4.57
N ALA A 173 5.43 4.45 -4.29
CA ALA A 173 6.09 5.74 -4.43
C ALA A 173 5.99 6.28 -5.87
N ALA A 174 6.20 5.42 -6.87
CA ALA A 174 6.07 5.81 -8.27
C ALA A 174 4.65 6.24 -8.64
N VAL A 175 3.63 5.44 -8.27
CA VAL A 175 2.22 5.76 -8.51
C VAL A 175 1.81 7.05 -7.79
N TRP A 176 2.25 7.21 -6.55
CA TRP A 176 1.90 8.38 -5.74
C TRP A 176 2.48 9.67 -6.32
N CYS A 177 3.78 9.69 -6.63
CA CYS A 177 4.43 10.87 -7.21
C CYS A 177 3.88 11.22 -8.59
N ALA A 178 3.53 10.22 -9.42
CA ALA A 178 2.89 10.46 -10.71
C ALA A 178 1.50 11.11 -10.57
N ALA A 179 0.74 10.74 -9.53
CA ALA A 179 -0.57 11.31 -9.24
C ALA A 179 -0.52 12.66 -8.51
N HIS A 180 0.60 12.97 -7.84
CA HIS A 180 0.78 14.20 -7.04
C HIS A 180 2.07 14.95 -7.42
N PRO A 181 2.19 15.42 -8.67
CA PRO A 181 3.41 16.07 -9.16
C PRO A 181 3.72 17.41 -8.47
N HIS A 182 2.75 17.97 -7.73
CA HIS A 182 2.89 19.24 -7.01
C HIS A 182 3.24 19.08 -5.53
N GLN A 183 3.42 17.85 -5.02
CA GLN A 183 3.87 17.63 -3.65
C GLN A 183 5.34 18.04 -3.53
N ASP A 184 5.62 19.04 -2.70
CA ASP A 184 6.98 19.56 -2.47
C ASP A 184 7.32 19.55 -0.97
N PRO A 185 8.35 18.78 -0.54
CA PRO A 185 9.13 17.84 -1.35
C PRO A 185 8.32 16.59 -1.71
N PRO A 186 8.63 15.92 -2.83
CA PRO A 186 7.98 14.66 -3.18
C PRO A 186 8.34 13.56 -2.17
N VAL A 187 7.40 12.63 -1.94
CA VAL A 187 7.66 11.48 -1.09
C VAL A 187 8.80 10.64 -1.68
N THR A 188 9.76 10.27 -0.84
CA THR A 188 10.96 9.54 -1.28
C THR A 188 10.91 8.08 -0.86
N TYR A 189 11.02 7.16 -1.83
CA TYR A 189 11.24 5.74 -1.52
C TYR A 189 12.67 5.53 -1.00
N LEU A 190 12.79 4.93 0.18
CA LEU A 190 14.08 4.81 0.84
C LEU A 190 14.27 3.44 1.54
N PRO A 191 14.70 2.39 0.83
CA PRO A 191 14.78 1.04 1.38
C PRO A 191 15.94 0.79 2.35
N GLU A 192 17.02 1.57 2.28
CA GLU A 192 18.27 1.29 2.98
C GLU A 192 18.33 1.84 4.42
N VAL A 193 17.32 2.58 4.86
CA VAL A 193 17.25 3.13 6.24
C VAL A 193 16.91 2.08 7.28
N LEU A 194 16.43 0.90 6.88
CA LEU A 194 16.05 -0.16 7.79
C LEU A 194 16.56 -1.51 7.28
N VAL A 195 17.34 -2.19 8.11
CA VAL A 195 17.96 -3.48 7.78
C VAL A 195 17.55 -4.53 8.79
N ARG A 196 17.29 -5.75 8.32
CA ARG A 196 17.01 -6.91 9.18
C ARG A 196 18.27 -7.75 9.39
N THR A 197 18.87 -7.67 10.56
CA THR A 197 20.14 -8.34 10.91
C THR A 197 19.96 -9.76 11.43
N ARG A 198 18.80 -10.07 12.04
CA ARG A 198 18.54 -11.40 12.61
C ARG A 198 17.54 -12.20 11.79
N ARG A 199 17.90 -13.45 11.45
CA ARG A 199 16.96 -14.44 10.94
C ARG A 199 16.03 -14.85 12.08
N THR A 200 14.73 -14.71 11.88
CA THR A 200 13.74 -15.27 12.81
C THR A 200 13.03 -16.44 12.13
N PRO A 201 12.71 -17.53 12.84
CA PRO A 201 11.91 -18.60 12.29
C PRO A 201 10.54 -18.06 11.82
N PRO A 202 9.94 -18.61 10.74
CA PRO A 202 8.50 -18.46 10.52
C PRO A 202 7.80 -19.14 11.71
N GLN A 203 6.91 -18.43 12.41
CA GLN A 203 6.16 -19.02 13.52
C GLN A 203 4.66 -19.04 13.25
N GLY A 204 4.02 -20.10 13.75
CA GLY A 204 2.60 -20.42 13.61
C GLY A 204 1.63 -19.39 14.20
N LYS A 205 0.35 -19.77 14.20
CA LYS A 205 -0.80 -18.84 14.27
C LYS A 205 -1.10 -18.21 15.65
N PHE A 206 -0.53 -18.68 16.77
CA PHE A 206 -1.21 -18.49 18.07
C PHE A 206 -0.47 -17.80 19.24
N ASP A 207 0.66 -17.11 19.06
CA ASP A 207 1.27 -16.39 20.20
C ASP A 207 1.79 -14.99 19.83
N ARG A 208 1.02 -13.97 20.23
CA ARG A 208 1.34 -12.53 20.06
C ARG A 208 2.62 -12.15 20.82
N THR A 209 2.85 -12.71 22.00
CA THR A 209 4.01 -12.44 22.86
C THR A 209 5.27 -13.07 22.28
N ARG A 210 5.20 -14.34 21.83
CA ARG A 210 6.31 -14.97 21.10
C ARG A 210 6.63 -14.23 19.81
N ARG A 211 5.64 -13.78 19.04
CA ARG A 211 5.88 -12.96 17.83
C ARG A 211 6.64 -11.68 18.15
N ALA A 212 6.28 -10.98 19.23
CA ALA A 212 6.99 -9.78 19.69
C ALA A 212 8.44 -10.09 20.11
N ASN A 213 8.66 -11.17 20.85
CA ASN A 213 10.00 -11.60 21.27
C ASN A 213 10.87 -12.05 20.08
N ASN A 214 10.30 -12.66 19.06
CA ASN A 214 11.05 -13.10 17.88
C ASN A 214 11.65 -11.93 17.10
N VAL A 215 10.92 -10.82 16.97
CA VAL A 215 11.37 -9.67 16.19
C VAL A 215 12.17 -8.65 17.01
N ARG A 216 12.27 -8.83 18.34
CA ARG A 216 13.06 -7.97 19.21
C ARG A 216 14.53 -8.00 18.78
N GLY A 217 15.10 -6.81 18.56
CA GLY A 217 16.48 -6.65 18.11
C GLY A 217 16.76 -7.19 16.70
N ALA A 218 15.73 -7.53 15.91
CA ALA A 218 15.92 -8.06 14.57
C ALA A 218 16.19 -6.99 13.50
N PHE A 219 15.94 -5.72 13.83
CA PHE A 219 16.02 -4.58 12.91
C PHE A 219 16.98 -3.52 13.43
N VAL A 220 17.67 -2.85 12.52
CA VAL A 220 18.58 -1.74 12.81
C VAL A 220 18.44 -0.64 11.75
N ALA A 221 18.63 0.61 12.17
CA ALA A 221 18.85 1.73 11.27
C ALA A 221 20.37 1.96 11.19
N PRO A 222 21.01 1.80 10.00
CA PRO A 222 22.45 1.98 9.89
C PRO A 222 22.89 3.39 10.30
N PRO A 223 23.97 3.58 11.08
CA PRO A 223 24.44 4.90 11.53
C PRO A 223 24.60 5.92 10.39
N ALA A 224 25.13 5.47 9.24
CA ALA A 224 25.31 6.29 8.04
C ALA A 224 23.99 6.82 7.44
N ARG A 225 22.83 6.30 7.85
CA ARG A 225 21.50 6.66 7.34
C ARG A 225 20.68 7.49 8.32
N LEU A 226 21.13 7.69 9.55
CA LEU A 226 20.38 8.41 10.59
C LEU A 226 19.98 9.83 10.16
N ARG A 227 20.88 10.57 9.51
CA ARG A 227 20.58 11.91 8.97
C ARG A 227 19.44 11.92 7.96
N ARG A 228 19.21 10.83 7.23
CA ARG A 228 18.11 10.70 6.27
C ARG A 228 16.77 10.41 6.95
N ILE A 229 16.79 9.91 8.19
CA ILE A 229 15.62 9.53 8.99
C ILE A 229 15.17 10.68 9.90
N ALA A 230 16.12 11.46 10.40
CA ALA A 230 15.87 12.53 11.37
C ALA A 230 14.76 13.48 10.93
N ALA A 231 13.81 13.73 11.84
CA ALA A 231 12.63 14.58 11.67
C ALA A 231 11.68 14.17 10.52
N LYS A 232 11.84 12.98 9.92
CA LYS A 232 10.98 12.52 8.82
C LYS A 232 9.71 11.84 9.31
N ARG A 233 8.62 12.06 8.58
CA ARG A 233 7.35 11.33 8.66
C ARG A 233 7.42 10.16 7.70
N ILE A 234 7.39 8.94 8.25
CA ILE A 234 7.70 7.72 7.50
C ILE A 234 6.45 6.85 7.38
N VAL A 235 6.15 6.39 6.17
CA VAL A 235 5.16 5.33 5.93
C VAL A 235 5.90 4.00 5.72
N LEU A 236 5.71 3.08 6.65
CA LEU A 236 6.27 1.73 6.61
C LEU A 236 5.35 0.80 5.83
N ILE A 237 5.87 0.14 4.79
CA ILE A 237 5.12 -0.76 3.92
C ILE A 237 5.36 -2.22 4.28
N ASP A 238 4.29 -3.01 4.42
CA ASP A 238 4.37 -4.47 4.59
C ASP A 238 3.28 -5.21 3.79
N ASP A 239 3.37 -6.54 3.68
CA ASP A 239 2.35 -7.33 2.98
C ASP A 239 1.09 -7.52 3.84
N VAL A 240 1.26 -7.98 5.09
CA VAL A 240 0.16 -8.32 5.99
C VAL A 240 0.40 -7.81 7.41
N LEU A 241 -0.51 -6.96 7.89
CA LEU A 241 -0.58 -6.58 9.29
C LEU A 241 -1.33 -7.63 10.10
N THR A 242 -0.61 -8.36 10.95
CA THR A 242 -1.21 -9.32 11.90
C THR A 242 -1.32 -8.69 13.29
N THR A 243 -0.48 -9.09 14.23
CA THR A 243 -0.42 -8.52 15.58
C THR A 243 0.26 -7.14 15.64
N GLY A 244 0.81 -6.67 14.51
CA GLY A 244 1.62 -5.46 14.46
C GLY A 244 3.01 -5.58 15.11
N ALA A 245 3.46 -6.78 15.51
CA ALA A 245 4.75 -6.98 16.16
C ALA A 245 5.93 -6.53 15.27
N THR A 246 5.95 -6.98 14.01
CA THR A 246 6.98 -6.59 13.03
C THR A 246 6.98 -5.08 12.79
N ALA A 247 5.80 -4.51 12.50
CA ALA A 247 5.63 -3.08 12.28
C ALA A 247 6.09 -2.25 13.49
N SER A 248 5.72 -2.68 14.71
CA SER A 248 6.13 -2.00 15.95
C SER A 248 7.63 -2.11 16.21
N ALA A 249 8.27 -3.23 15.85
CA ALA A 249 9.72 -3.37 15.97
C ALA A 249 10.46 -2.46 14.99
N CYS A 250 10.00 -2.35 13.75
CA CYS A 250 10.53 -1.43 12.75
C CYS A 250 10.31 0.03 13.18
N ALA A 251 9.09 0.37 13.64
CA ALA A 251 8.76 1.71 14.11
C ALA A 251 9.62 2.14 15.28
N ARG A 252 9.88 1.28 16.27
CA ARG A 252 10.80 1.58 17.39
C ARG A 252 12.19 1.97 16.90
N VAL A 253 12.72 1.24 15.93
CA VAL A 253 14.06 1.51 15.37
C VAL A 253 14.11 2.84 14.63
N LEU A 254 13.09 3.14 13.82
CA LEU A 254 12.99 4.39 13.08
C LEU A 254 12.79 5.60 14.00
N LEU A 255 11.92 5.49 15.01
CA LEU A 255 11.71 6.54 16.01
C LEU A 255 12.97 6.78 16.86
N ALA A 256 13.65 5.72 17.29
CA ALA A 256 14.93 5.84 18.00
C ALA A 256 16.04 6.44 17.11
N ALA A 257 15.94 6.29 15.78
CA ALA A 257 16.80 6.95 14.80
C ALA A 257 16.40 8.41 14.50
N GLY A 258 15.40 8.95 15.20
CA GLY A 258 15.00 10.36 15.12
C GLY A 258 13.84 10.65 14.17
N ALA A 259 13.12 9.65 13.66
CA ALA A 259 11.91 9.89 12.86
C ALA A 259 10.86 10.66 13.68
N ALA A 260 10.19 11.63 13.06
CA ALA A 260 9.14 12.42 13.70
C ALA A 260 7.86 11.60 13.92
N ARG A 261 7.54 10.72 12.96
CA ARG A 261 6.36 9.84 13.00
C ARG A 261 6.60 8.61 12.14
N VAL A 262 6.03 7.48 12.55
CA VAL A 262 5.97 6.28 11.73
C VAL A 262 4.52 5.82 11.61
N ASP A 263 4.00 5.82 10.40
CA ASP A 263 2.71 5.25 10.00
C ASP A 263 2.94 3.92 9.27
N VAL A 264 1.93 3.07 9.16
CA VAL A 264 2.02 1.73 8.55
C VAL A 264 0.96 1.54 7.49
N LEU A 265 1.35 1.02 6.33
CA LEU A 265 0.43 0.72 5.23
C LEU A 265 0.68 -0.69 4.70
N THR A 266 -0.38 -1.49 4.59
CA THR A 266 -0.29 -2.90 4.18
C THR A 266 -1.34 -3.29 3.15
N LEU A 267 -1.13 -4.39 2.44
CA LEU A 267 -2.20 -4.91 1.56
C LEU A 267 -3.32 -5.50 2.40
N ALA A 268 -2.99 -6.32 3.39
CA ALA A 268 -3.97 -7.05 4.15
C ALA A 268 -3.81 -6.84 5.66
N ARG A 269 -4.91 -6.88 6.41
CA ARG A 269 -4.85 -7.01 7.87
C ARG A 269 -5.75 -8.11 8.42
N VAL A 270 -5.25 -8.86 9.38
CA VAL A 270 -6.04 -9.85 10.11
C VAL A 270 -7.01 -9.12 11.02
N LEU A 271 -8.31 -9.32 10.80
CA LEU A 271 -9.34 -8.79 11.67
C LEU A 271 -9.40 -9.62 12.95
N THR A 272 -9.50 -8.95 14.09
CA THR A 272 -9.92 -9.62 15.32
C THR A 272 -11.45 -9.61 15.32
N PRO A 273 -12.13 -10.72 15.67
CA PRO A 273 -13.58 -10.69 15.87
C PRO A 273 -13.91 -9.56 16.85
N GLY A 274 -14.87 -8.72 16.48
CA GLY A 274 -15.47 -7.79 17.45
C GLY A 274 -16.13 -8.60 18.55
N ILE A 275 -15.91 -8.19 19.80
CA ILE A 275 -16.81 -8.56 20.91
C ILE A 275 -18.04 -7.67 20.77
#